data_AF-A0A164PMP7-F1
#
_entry.id   AF-A0A164PMP7-F1
#
_cell.length_a   1.000
_cell.length_b   1.000
_cell.length_c   1.000
_cell.angle_alpha   90.00
_cell.angle_beta   90.00
_cell.angle_gamma   90.00
#
_symmetry.space_group_name_H-M   'P 1'
#
loop_
_entity.id
_entity.type
_entity.pdbx_description
1 polymer ?
#
loop_
_entity_poly.entity_id
_entity_poly.type
_entity_poly.pdbx_seq_one_letter_code
_entity_poly.pdbx_strand_id
1 'polypeptide(L)'
;MPKTIQTVDVTGVLDTEGHPILFAEGPVTGPISVQYRYRGLDGRGYDTWCLHMRLSPLFDRAEQGLPEYVTINGREYTGHRNIVIESHGPHPTSVGATEDHCTRRVGGGVVTAAAIDHLDELFPQIVAFWHTPVRLHEAKVQDAQDRIADVETKFIRATAEYHRDLEASHRALDALLKQQP
;
A
#
# COMPACT_ATOMS: atom_id res chain seq x y z
N MET A 1 15.33 -33.50 -9.75
CA MET A 1 15.00 -33.12 -8.36
C MET A 1 13.51 -32.80 -8.31
N PRO A 2 12.76 -33.12 -7.25
CA PRO A 2 11.39 -32.66 -7.11
C PRO A 2 11.39 -31.13 -7.17
N LYS A 3 10.49 -30.53 -7.97
CA LYS A 3 10.32 -29.08 -7.99
C LYS A 3 9.79 -28.68 -6.62
N THR A 4 10.53 -27.87 -5.86
CA THR A 4 10.04 -27.33 -4.59
C THR A 4 8.73 -26.60 -4.87
N ILE A 5 7.64 -27.05 -4.24
CA ILE A 5 6.30 -26.50 -4.47
C ILE A 5 6.22 -25.16 -3.75
N GLN A 6 5.69 -24.14 -4.42
CA GLN A 6 5.34 -22.86 -3.81
C GLN A 6 3.89 -22.96 -3.29
N THR A 7 3.66 -22.56 -2.04
CA THR A 7 2.33 -22.40 -1.44
C THR A 7 2.16 -21.01 -0.87
N VAL A 8 0.90 -20.60 -0.69
CA VAL A 8 0.49 -19.32 -0.11
C VAL A 8 -0.74 -19.56 0.75
N ASP A 9 -0.69 -19.12 2.01
CA ASP A 9 -1.80 -19.26 2.97
C ASP A 9 -2.12 -17.95 3.69
N VAL A 10 -3.36 -17.83 4.17
CA VAL A 10 -3.80 -16.67 4.97
C VAL A 10 -3.34 -16.86 6.42
N THR A 11 -2.71 -15.84 6.99
CA THR A 11 -2.20 -15.92 8.38
C THR A 11 -3.19 -15.50 9.45
N GLY A 12 -4.24 -14.76 9.08
CA GLY A 12 -5.15 -14.09 10.02
C GLY A 12 -4.54 -12.85 10.69
N VAL A 13 -3.30 -12.49 10.34
CA VAL A 13 -2.59 -11.31 10.82
C VAL A 13 -2.79 -10.12 9.88
N LEU A 14 -2.85 -8.94 10.45
CA LEU A 14 -2.83 -7.66 9.73
C LEU A 14 -1.49 -6.94 9.96
N ASP A 15 -1.03 -6.23 8.95
CA ASP A 15 0.10 -5.31 9.07
C ASP A 15 -0.30 -4.03 9.83
N THR A 16 0.68 -3.18 10.12
CA THR A 16 0.46 -1.92 10.87
C THR A 16 -0.51 -0.94 10.21
N GLU A 17 -0.78 -1.11 8.91
CA GLU A 17 -1.74 -0.30 8.15
C GLU A 17 -3.11 -0.99 8.03
N GLY A 18 -3.28 -2.17 8.65
CA GLY A 18 -4.52 -2.95 8.61
C GLY A 18 -4.64 -3.90 7.43
N HIS A 19 -3.57 -4.11 6.65
CA HIS A 19 -3.62 -4.97 5.46
C HIS A 19 -3.30 -6.42 5.83
N PRO A 20 -4.02 -7.39 5.25
CA PRO A 20 -3.80 -8.79 5.57
C PRO A 20 -2.42 -9.28 5.12
N ILE A 21 -1.85 -10.14 5.97
CA ILE A 21 -0.58 -10.81 5.73
C ILE A 21 -0.86 -12.24 5.26
N LEU A 22 -0.27 -12.59 4.12
CA LEU A 22 -0.16 -13.94 3.63
C LEU A 22 1.19 -14.52 4.02
N PHE A 23 1.27 -15.84 4.12
CA PHE A 23 2.53 -16.56 4.30
C PHE A 23 2.82 -17.38 3.06
N ALA A 24 3.95 -17.10 2.42
CA ALA A 24 4.49 -17.90 1.34
C ALA A 24 5.43 -18.96 1.91
N GLU A 25 5.37 -20.19 1.41
CA GLU A 25 6.28 -21.27 1.77
C GLU A 25 6.80 -21.99 0.51
N GLY A 26 8.10 -22.31 0.47
CA GLY A 26 8.77 -22.91 -0.68
C GLY A 26 9.98 -22.08 -1.15
N PRO A 27 10.20 -21.93 -2.47
CA PRO A 27 11.31 -21.13 -3.00
C PRO A 27 11.37 -19.69 -2.48
N VAL A 28 10.20 -19.09 -2.25
CA VAL A 28 10.02 -17.85 -1.48
C VAL A 28 9.32 -18.22 -0.18
N THR A 29 9.94 -17.92 0.95
CA THR A 29 9.39 -18.22 2.28
C THR A 29 9.33 -16.97 3.15
N GLY A 30 8.14 -16.59 3.63
CA GLY A 30 7.97 -15.50 4.58
C GLY A 30 6.67 -14.70 4.41
N PRO A 31 6.48 -13.65 5.23
CA PRO A 31 5.26 -12.85 5.23
C PRO A 31 5.19 -11.87 4.06
N ILE A 32 4.00 -11.73 3.49
CA ILE A 32 3.72 -10.79 2.40
C ILE A 32 2.41 -10.09 2.71
N SER A 33 2.42 -8.78 2.93
CA SER A 33 1.16 -8.03 3.04
C SER A 33 0.61 -7.71 1.66
N VAL A 34 -0.70 -7.78 1.54
CA VAL A 34 -1.41 -7.56 0.27
C VAL A 34 -2.44 -6.45 0.43
N GLN A 35 -2.34 -5.43 -0.42
CA GLN A 35 -3.16 -4.24 -0.37
C GLN A 35 -3.64 -3.89 -1.78
N TYR A 36 -4.93 -3.59 -1.95
CA TYR A 36 -5.37 -2.90 -3.15
C TYR A 36 -5.03 -1.42 -3.03
N ARG A 37 -4.32 -0.88 -4.02
CA ARG A 37 -3.95 0.53 -4.03
C ARG A 37 -4.39 1.17 -5.33
N TYR A 38 -4.99 2.35 -5.20
CA TYR A 38 -5.15 3.24 -6.33
C TYR A 38 -3.85 4.03 -6.54
N ARG A 39 -3.24 3.87 -7.70
CA ARG A 39 -2.16 4.74 -8.14
C ARG A 39 -2.77 5.89 -8.92
N GLY A 40 -2.76 7.06 -8.28
CA GLY A 40 -3.16 8.31 -8.90
C GLY A 40 -2.08 8.86 -9.83
N LEU A 41 -2.41 9.98 -10.48
CA LEU A 41 -1.59 10.67 -11.46
C LEU A 41 -0.32 11.27 -10.83
N ASP A 42 0.73 10.48 -10.69
CA ASP A 42 2.06 10.95 -10.28
C ASP A 42 2.76 11.67 -11.46
N GLY A 43 2.16 12.72 -12.01
CA GLY A 43 2.70 13.51 -13.14
C GLY A 43 2.94 12.74 -14.46
N ARG A 44 2.80 11.41 -14.46
CA ARG A 44 3.04 10.49 -15.59
C ARG A 44 1.77 9.79 -16.11
N GLY A 45 0.58 10.15 -15.60
CA GLY A 45 -0.65 9.86 -16.34
C GLY A 45 -1.38 8.55 -16.04
N TYR A 46 -1.03 7.80 -14.99
CA TYR A 46 -1.68 6.52 -14.70
C TYR A 46 -2.77 6.64 -13.63
N ASP A 47 -3.96 6.13 -13.97
CA ASP A 47 -5.14 5.98 -13.11
C ASP A 47 -5.44 4.48 -13.06
N THR A 48 -4.83 3.76 -12.11
CA THR A 48 -4.92 2.28 -12.11
C THR A 48 -5.08 1.73 -10.71
N TRP A 49 -5.86 0.65 -10.60
CA TRP A 49 -5.91 -0.18 -9.42
C TRP A 49 -4.87 -1.29 -9.53
N CYS A 50 -4.01 -1.38 -8.53
CA CYS A 50 -3.03 -2.45 -8.43
C CYS A 50 -3.21 -3.25 -7.14
N LEU A 51 -2.73 -4.49 -7.16
CA LEU A 51 -2.43 -5.26 -5.96
C LEU A 51 -0.97 -4.96 -5.58
N HIS A 52 -0.80 -4.21 -4.50
CA HIS A 52 0.48 -3.93 -3.86
C HIS A 52 0.81 -5.07 -2.91
N MET A 53 1.92 -5.76 -3.17
CA MET A 53 2.41 -6.88 -2.37
C MET A 53 3.73 -6.46 -1.72
N ARG A 54 3.76 -6.36 -0.40
CA ARG A 54 4.92 -5.90 0.36
C ARG A 54 5.64 -7.10 0.97
N LEU A 55 6.91 -7.27 0.63
CA LEU A 55 7.77 -8.27 1.24
C LEU A 55 8.23 -7.76 2.60
N SER A 56 8.16 -8.62 3.63
CA SER A 56 8.57 -8.29 5.00
C SER A 56 7.77 -7.10 5.56
N PRO A 57 6.43 -7.19 5.61
CA PRO A 57 5.58 -6.14 6.15
C PRO A 57 5.88 -5.89 7.64
N LEU A 58 5.52 -4.70 8.10
CA LEU A 58 5.59 -4.35 9.52
C LEU A 58 4.31 -4.83 10.21
N PHE A 59 4.45 -5.57 11.30
CA PHE A 59 3.33 -6.04 12.13
C PHE A 59 3.77 -6.14 13.59
N ASP A 60 2.80 -6.21 14.51
CA ASP A 60 3.10 -6.33 15.94
C ASP A 60 3.64 -7.73 16.26
N ARG A 61 4.94 -7.78 16.56
CA ARG A 61 5.70 -9.02 16.72
C ARG A 61 5.43 -9.72 18.04
N ALA A 62 4.88 -9.00 19.02
CA ALA A 62 4.72 -9.51 20.38
C ALA A 62 3.76 -10.71 20.45
N GLU A 63 2.88 -10.91 19.46
CA GLU A 63 1.76 -11.87 19.57
C GLU A 63 1.66 -12.91 18.45
N GLN A 64 2.46 -12.82 17.37
CA GLN A 64 2.02 -13.38 16.08
C GLN A 64 2.89 -14.49 15.47
N GLY A 65 4.06 -14.83 16.04
CA GLY A 65 4.84 -16.03 15.67
C GLY A 65 5.37 -16.10 14.22
N LEU A 66 5.13 -15.09 13.38
CA LEU A 66 5.60 -15.03 12.00
C LEU A 66 7.06 -14.52 11.93
N PRO A 67 7.88 -15.03 10.99
CA PRO A 67 9.20 -14.48 10.74
C PRO A 67 9.09 -13.05 10.21
N GLU A 68 10.07 -12.21 10.52
CA GLU A 68 10.09 -10.80 10.11
C GLU A 68 10.36 -10.62 8.61
N TYR A 69 11.12 -11.54 8.01
CA TYR A 69 11.65 -11.38 6.66
C TYR A 69 11.20 -12.46 5.71
N VAL A 70 11.01 -12.04 4.45
CA VAL A 70 10.95 -12.95 3.31
C VAL A 70 12.35 -13.43 2.97
N THR A 71 12.48 -14.74 2.82
CA THR A 71 13.71 -15.44 2.47
C THR A 71 13.59 -16.09 1.10
N ILE A 72 14.63 -15.94 0.29
CA ILE A 72 14.76 -16.56 -1.03
C ILE A 72 16.17 -17.12 -1.14
N ASN A 73 16.31 -18.42 -1.38
CA ASN A 73 17.61 -19.10 -1.43
C ASN A 73 18.51 -18.78 -0.20
N GLY A 74 17.90 -18.75 0.99
CA GLY A 74 18.59 -18.49 2.26
C GLY A 74 19.03 -17.03 2.49
N ARG A 75 18.55 -16.08 1.67
CA ARG A 75 18.84 -14.64 1.83
C ARG A 75 17.56 -13.88 2.13
N GLU A 76 17.67 -12.86 2.99
CA GLU A 76 16.55 -12.01 3.38
C GLU A 76 16.34 -10.83 2.42
N TYR A 77 15.08 -10.57 2.08
CA TYR A 77 14.66 -9.52 1.16
C TYR A 77 13.56 -8.65 1.76
N THR A 78 13.51 -7.40 1.33
CA THR A 78 12.44 -6.45 1.65
C THR A 78 12.05 -5.70 0.38
N GLY A 79 10.87 -5.07 0.40
CA GLY A 79 10.42 -4.24 -0.70
C GLY A 79 8.97 -4.51 -1.06
N HIS A 80 8.61 -4.24 -2.32
CA HIS A 80 7.27 -4.41 -2.81
C HIS A 80 7.22 -4.69 -4.30
N ARG A 81 6.08 -5.22 -4.73
CA ARG A 81 5.67 -5.31 -6.13
C ARG A 81 4.23 -4.85 -6.28
N ASN A 82 3.99 -4.05 -7.31
CA ASN A 82 2.65 -3.67 -7.74
C ASN A 82 2.30 -4.48 -8.98
N ILE A 83 1.14 -5.14 -9.01
CA ILE A 83 0.59 -5.74 -10.23
C ILE A 83 -0.70 -5.01 -10.57
N VAL A 84 -0.80 -4.44 -11.77
CA VAL A 84 -2.02 -3.77 -12.24
C VAL A 84 -3.13 -4.81 -12.41
N ILE A 85 -4.26 -4.56 -11.74
CA ILE A 85 -5.45 -5.41 -11.77
C ILE A 85 -6.55 -4.79 -12.65
N GLU A 86 -6.64 -3.46 -12.67
CA GLU A 86 -7.58 -2.72 -13.50
C GLU A 86 -6.99 -1.38 -13.91
N SER A 87 -7.09 -1.01 -15.19
CA SER A 87 -6.59 0.25 -15.74
C SER A 87 -7.76 1.15 -16.16
N HIS A 88 -7.66 2.42 -15.81
CA HIS A 88 -8.52 3.49 -16.30
C HIS A 88 -7.66 4.60 -16.93
N GLY A 89 -8.23 5.36 -17.86
CA GLY A 89 -7.55 6.50 -18.49
C GLY A 89 -7.11 6.32 -19.94
N PRO A 90 -6.63 7.40 -20.59
CA PRO A 90 -6.30 7.45 -22.02
C PRO A 90 -5.03 6.67 -22.40
N HIS A 91 -4.21 6.33 -21.40
CA HIS A 91 -3.04 5.47 -21.55
C HIS A 91 -3.37 4.11 -20.94
N PRO A 92 -3.82 3.13 -21.74
CA PRO A 92 -4.13 1.81 -21.22
C PRO A 92 -2.85 1.19 -20.68
N THR A 93 -2.73 1.09 -19.36
CA THR A 93 -1.71 0.24 -18.76
C THR A 93 -2.26 -1.19 -18.87
N SER A 94 -1.47 -2.11 -19.42
CA SER A 94 -1.93 -3.49 -19.54
C SER A 94 -2.12 -4.10 -18.14
N VAL A 95 -3.24 -4.78 -17.93
CA VAL A 95 -3.42 -5.62 -16.73
C VAL A 95 -2.26 -6.61 -16.67
N GLY A 96 -1.67 -6.75 -15.48
CA GLY A 96 -0.44 -7.53 -15.29
C GLY A 96 0.86 -6.73 -15.46
N ALA A 97 0.82 -5.45 -15.86
CA ALA A 97 2.00 -4.58 -15.79
C ALA A 97 2.48 -4.46 -14.34
N THR A 98 3.80 -4.45 -14.14
CA THR A 98 4.39 -4.45 -12.81
C THR A 98 5.30 -3.26 -12.56
N GLU A 99 5.28 -2.77 -11.32
CA GLU A 99 6.34 -1.92 -10.79
C GLU A 99 6.93 -2.58 -9.54
N ASP A 100 8.24 -2.74 -9.56
CA ASP A 100 8.95 -3.59 -8.63
C ASP A 100 10.05 -2.79 -7.94
N HIS A 101 10.10 -2.91 -6.61
CA HIS A 101 11.23 -2.44 -5.84
C HIS A 101 11.54 -3.47 -4.76
N CYS A 102 12.54 -4.30 -4.98
CA CYS A 102 12.99 -5.30 -4.03
C CYS A 102 14.49 -5.12 -3.78
N THR A 103 14.92 -5.29 -2.54
CA THR A 103 16.32 -5.15 -2.13
C THR A 103 16.70 -6.26 -1.17
N ARG A 104 17.97 -6.68 -1.21
CA ARG A 104 18.51 -7.59 -0.21
C ARG A 104 18.73 -6.80 1.09
N ARG A 105 18.22 -7.30 2.22
CA ARG A 105 18.33 -6.63 3.52
C ARG A 105 19.78 -6.40 3.93
N VAL A 106 20.57 -7.48 3.95
CA VAL A 106 21.99 -7.43 4.33
C VAL A 106 22.85 -7.16 3.10
N GLY A 107 23.59 -6.04 3.15
CA GLY A 107 24.52 -5.64 2.10
C GLY A 107 23.94 -4.73 1.01
N GLY A 108 22.67 -4.31 1.12
CA GLY A 108 22.06 -3.28 0.26
C GLY A 108 22.09 -3.58 -1.25
N GLY A 109 22.28 -4.85 -1.62
CA GLY A 109 22.54 -5.28 -2.99
C GLY A 109 21.28 -5.46 -3.83
N VAL A 110 21.47 -5.41 -5.15
CA VAL A 110 20.45 -5.72 -6.16
C VAL A 110 19.95 -7.16 -5.99
N VAL A 111 18.67 -7.38 -6.25
CA VAL A 111 18.06 -8.71 -6.27
C VAL A 111 18.73 -9.56 -7.35
N THR A 112 19.15 -10.77 -6.98
CA THR A 112 19.74 -11.73 -7.92
C THR A 112 18.69 -12.19 -8.93
N ALA A 113 19.08 -12.46 -10.17
CA ALA A 113 18.17 -12.98 -11.21
C ALA A 113 17.31 -14.16 -10.71
N ALA A 114 17.93 -15.15 -10.07
CA ALA A 114 17.21 -16.29 -9.49
C ALA A 114 16.14 -15.91 -8.44
N ALA A 115 16.35 -14.82 -7.71
CA ALA A 115 15.35 -14.35 -6.75
C ALA A 115 14.22 -13.57 -7.44
N ILE A 116 14.54 -12.88 -8.55
CA ILE A 116 13.52 -12.28 -9.43
C ILE A 116 12.64 -13.40 -10.02
N ASP A 117 13.24 -14.47 -10.55
CA ASP A 117 12.50 -15.60 -11.13
C ASP A 117 11.51 -16.22 -10.13
N HIS A 118 11.94 -16.46 -8.88
CA HIS A 118 11.04 -16.99 -7.85
C HIS A 118 9.92 -16.02 -7.47
N LEU A 119 10.19 -14.72 -7.46
CA LEU A 119 9.19 -13.68 -7.22
C LEU A 119 8.20 -13.57 -8.40
N ASP A 120 8.70 -13.65 -9.64
CA ASP A 120 7.89 -13.69 -10.87
C ASP A 120 6.97 -14.92 -10.92
N GLU A 121 7.39 -16.05 -10.35
CA GLU A 121 6.52 -17.23 -10.21
C GLU A 121 5.50 -17.07 -9.08
N LEU A 122 5.88 -16.47 -7.94
CA LEU A 122 5.03 -16.34 -6.76
C LEU A 122 3.90 -15.32 -6.94
N PHE A 123 4.20 -14.12 -7.43
CA PHE A 123 3.22 -13.04 -7.39
C PHE A 123 1.95 -13.29 -8.23
N PRO A 124 2.03 -13.92 -9.42
CA PRO A 124 0.83 -14.36 -10.13
C PRO A 124 -0.01 -15.36 -9.34
N GLN A 125 0.61 -16.22 -8.52
CA GLN A 125 -0.11 -17.15 -7.64
C GLN A 125 -0.83 -16.39 -6.51
N ILE A 126 -0.18 -15.39 -5.91
CA ILE A 126 -0.82 -14.51 -4.92
C ILE A 126 -2.00 -13.78 -5.54
N VAL A 127 -1.85 -13.23 -6.75
CA VAL A 127 -2.95 -12.59 -7.47
C VAL A 127 -4.08 -13.59 -7.68
N ALA A 128 -3.81 -14.78 -8.23
CA ALA A 128 -4.84 -15.80 -8.47
C ALA A 128 -5.54 -16.27 -7.18
N PHE A 129 -4.80 -16.33 -6.06
CA PHE A 129 -5.31 -16.74 -4.75
C PHE A 129 -6.16 -15.66 -4.07
N TRP A 130 -5.68 -14.42 -4.09
CA TRP A 130 -6.23 -13.33 -3.29
C TRP A 130 -7.22 -12.45 -4.05
N HIS A 131 -6.98 -12.24 -5.34
CA HIS A 131 -7.76 -11.29 -6.12
C HIS A 131 -9.15 -11.82 -6.43
N THR A 132 -10.17 -11.01 -6.14
CA THR A 132 -11.54 -11.20 -6.61
C THR A 132 -12.17 -9.85 -6.97
N PRO A 133 -13.15 -9.81 -7.88
CA PRO A 133 -13.89 -8.59 -8.17
C PRO A 133 -14.57 -7.98 -6.94
N VAL A 134 -15.07 -8.81 -6.03
CA VAL A 134 -15.73 -8.37 -4.78
C VAL A 134 -14.74 -7.66 -3.87
N ARG A 135 -13.57 -8.25 -3.59
CA ARG A 135 -12.54 -7.62 -2.75
C ARG A 135 -12.00 -6.32 -3.35
N LEU A 136 -11.86 -6.28 -4.68
CA LEU A 136 -11.49 -5.04 -5.37
C LEU A 136 -12.58 -3.97 -5.22
N HIS A 137 -13.84 -4.34 -5.34
CA HIS A 137 -14.95 -3.41 -5.13
C HIS A 137 -14.99 -2.88 -3.69
N GLU A 138 -14.82 -3.74 -2.69
CA GLU A 138 -14.74 -3.35 -1.29
C GLU A 138 -13.59 -2.36 -1.06
N ALA A 139 -12.42 -2.61 -1.64
CA ALA A 139 -11.28 -1.68 -1.56
C ALA A 139 -11.56 -0.33 -2.24
N LYS A 140 -12.27 -0.33 -3.38
CA LYS A 140 -12.70 0.91 -4.05
C LYS A 140 -13.66 1.73 -3.18
N VAL A 141 -14.59 1.07 -2.50
CA VAL A 141 -15.52 1.72 -1.58
C VAL A 141 -14.77 2.31 -0.39
N GLN A 142 -13.84 1.55 0.20
CA GLN A 142 -13.02 2.02 1.32
C GLN A 142 -12.16 3.23 0.94
N ASP A 143 -11.45 3.19 -0.19
CA ASP A 143 -10.65 4.34 -0.68
C ASP A 143 -11.53 5.58 -0.92
N ALA A 144 -12.74 5.41 -1.46
CA ALA A 144 -13.68 6.52 -1.62
C ALA A 144 -14.12 7.10 -0.26
N GLN A 145 -14.40 6.25 0.73
CA GLN A 145 -14.74 6.68 2.09
C GLN A 145 -13.57 7.44 2.75
N ASP A 146 -12.35 6.92 2.63
CA ASP A 146 -11.15 7.55 3.19
C ASP A 146 -10.89 8.92 2.55
N ARG A 147 -11.10 9.06 1.23
CA ARG A 147 -10.99 10.36 0.55
C ARG A 147 -12.07 11.34 0.98
N ILE A 148 -13.31 10.88 1.19
CA ILE A 148 -14.37 11.74 1.72
C ILE A 148 -13.99 12.25 3.11
N ALA A 149 -13.53 11.36 4.00
CA ALA A 149 -13.11 11.71 5.35
C ALA A 149 -11.92 12.70 5.37
N ASP A 150 -10.94 12.54 4.47
CA ASP A 150 -9.83 13.49 4.31
C ASP A 150 -10.31 14.87 3.84
N VAL A 151 -11.22 14.93 2.87
CA VAL A 151 -11.83 16.19 2.40
C VAL A 151 -12.64 16.86 3.51
N GLU A 152 -13.44 16.11 4.26
CA GLU A 152 -14.20 16.62 5.41
C GLU A 152 -13.27 17.19 6.47
N THR A 153 -12.19 16.48 6.80
CA THR A 153 -11.19 16.94 7.77
C THR A 153 -10.52 18.24 7.31
N LYS A 154 -10.15 18.34 6.03
CA LYS A 154 -9.57 19.56 5.44
C LYS A 154 -10.57 20.72 5.46
N PHE A 155 -11.84 20.45 5.15
CA PHE A 155 -12.89 21.45 5.18
C PHE A 155 -13.11 22.00 6.59
N ILE A 156 -13.27 21.12 7.59
CA ILE A 156 -13.42 21.50 9.00
C ILE A 156 -12.23 22.37 9.45
N ARG A 157 -11.01 21.97 9.11
CA ARG A 157 -9.81 22.73 9.44
C ARG A 157 -9.81 24.12 8.79
N ALA A 158 -10.13 24.21 7.50
CA ALA A 158 -10.19 25.48 6.79
C ALA A 158 -11.27 26.41 7.35
N THR A 159 -12.45 25.88 7.70
CA THR A 159 -13.51 26.66 8.35
C THR A 159 -13.08 27.17 9.73
N ALA A 160 -12.39 26.34 10.52
CA ALA A 160 -11.88 26.74 11.83
C ALA A 160 -10.74 27.77 11.75
N GLU A 161 -9.92 27.73 10.70
CA GLU A 161 -8.92 28.76 10.39
C GLU A 161 -9.60 30.07 10.00
N TYR A 162 -10.53 30.02 9.04
CA TYR A 162 -11.30 31.20 8.60
C TYR A 162 -12.06 31.89 9.74
N HIS A 163 -12.70 31.11 10.63
CA HIS A 163 -13.42 31.68 11.77
C HIS A 163 -12.49 32.42 12.74
N ARG A 164 -11.31 31.86 13.02
CA ARG A 164 -10.29 32.51 13.86
C ARG A 164 -9.79 33.82 13.26
N ASP A 165 -9.58 33.85 11.94
CA ASP A 165 -9.14 35.04 11.23
C ASP A 165 -10.21 36.14 11.23
N LEU A 166 -11.48 35.75 11.10
CA LEU A 166 -12.62 36.66 11.17
C LEU A 166 -12.75 37.27 12.59
N GLU A 167 -12.66 36.45 13.64
CA GLU A 167 -12.68 36.92 15.03
C GLU A 167 -11.50 37.85 15.35
N ALA A 168 -10.31 37.57 14.81
CA ALA A 168 -9.16 38.46 14.94
C ALA A 168 -9.42 39.81 14.25
N SER A 169 -10.00 39.78 13.06
CA SER A 169 -10.34 40.98 12.28
C SER A 169 -11.42 41.83 12.97
N HIS A 170 -12.47 41.21 13.51
CA HIS A 170 -13.50 41.88 14.31
C HIS A 170 -12.91 42.54 15.56
N ARG A 171 -12.05 41.83 16.30
CA ARG A 171 -11.37 42.41 17.48
C ARG A 171 -10.49 43.61 17.13
N ALA A 172 -9.80 43.56 15.98
CA ALA A 172 -8.99 44.67 15.50
C ALA A 172 -9.85 45.88 15.14
N LEU A 173 -10.97 45.67 14.44
CA LEU A 173 -11.94 46.72 14.11
C LEU A 173 -12.55 47.37 15.36
N ASP A 174 -12.99 46.57 16.32
CA ASP A 174 -13.52 47.07 17.60
C ASP A 174 -12.49 47.90 18.37
N ALA A 175 -11.22 47.48 18.36
CA ALA A 175 -10.14 48.23 18.98
C ALA A 175 -9.90 49.58 18.31
N LEU A 176 -9.99 49.65 16.98
CA LEU A 176 -9.87 50.90 16.22
C LEU A 176 -11.05 51.84 16.49
N LEU A 177 -12.28 51.33 16.51
CA LEU A 177 -13.48 52.13 16.79
C LEU A 177 -13.44 52.73 18.20
N LYS A 178 -12.93 52.00 19.20
CA LYS A 178 -12.76 52.51 20.58
C LYS A 178 -11.70 53.60 20.72
N GLN A 179 -10.82 53.77 19.74
CA GLN A 179 -9.76 54.79 19.75
C GLN A 179 -10.16 56.07 19.02
N GLN A 180 -11.34 56.12 18.38
CA GLN A 180 -11.85 57.34 17.78
C GLN A 180 -12.56 58.21 18.84
N PRO A 181 -12.19 59.50 18.98
CA PRO A 181 -12.74 60.41 19.99
C PRO A 181 -14.16 60.90 19.71
#